data_AF-A0A7K8BUT9-F1
#
_entry.id   AF-A0A7K8BUT9-F1
#
_cell.length_a   1.000
_cell.length_b   1.000
_cell.length_c   1.000
_cell.angle_alpha   90.00
_cell.angle_beta   90.00
_cell.angle_gamma   90.00
#
_symmetry.space_group_name_H-M   'P 1'
#
loop_
_entity.id
_entity.type
_entity.pdbx_description
1 polymer ?
#
loop_
_entity_poly.entity_id
_entity_poly.type
_entity_poly.pdbx_seq_one_letter_code
_entity_poly.pdbx_strand_id
1 'polypeptide(L)' 'VLEILSLIRQDGDPEWCRSVPNWERGPWLETLLGYRRARANARPRIISSHLPVHMFPKAFFGSRAKV' A
#
# COMPACT_ATOMS: atom_id res chain seq x y z
N VAL A 1 8.82 -7.12 -0.20
CA VAL A 1 8.83 -5.79 -0.87
C VAL A 1 8.33 -4.68 0.04
N LEU A 2 7.19 -4.85 0.72
CA LEU A 2 6.59 -3.83 1.58
C LEU A 2 7.54 -3.26 2.65
N GLU A 3 8.34 -4.09 3.32
CA GLU A 3 9.30 -3.60 4.33
C GLU A 3 10.38 -2.69 3.73
N ILE A 4 10.90 -3.04 2.55
CA ILE A 4 11.88 -2.20 1.84
C ILE A 4 11.26 -0.84 1.50
N LEU A 5 10.05 -0.82 0.94
CA LEU A 5 9.35 0.44 0.64
C LEU A 5 9.02 1.26 1.90
N SER A 6 8.75 0.58 3.01
CA SER A 6 8.46 1.25 4.29
C SER A 6 9.70 1.93 4.86
N LEU A 7 10.86 1.29 4.77
CA LEU A 7 12.14 1.87 5.15
C LEU A 7 12.54 3.02 4.21
N ILE A 8 12.41 2.84 2.88
CA ILE A 8 12.68 3.91 1.91
C ILE A 8 11.82 5.14 2.21
N ARG A 9 10.54 4.95 2.55
CA ARG A 9 9.63 6.06 2.89
C ARG A 9 10.08 6.84 4.13
N GLN A 10 10.65 6.13 5.11
CA GLN A 10 11.09 6.70 6.38
C GLN A 10 12.60 6.98 6.40
N ASP A 11 13.21 7.14 5.23
CA ASP A 11 14.65 7.44 5.08
C ASP A 11 15.57 6.47 5.85
N GLY A 12 15.15 5.20 5.93
CA GLY A 12 15.87 4.12 6.62
C GLY A 12 15.47 3.90 8.09
N ASP A 13 14.60 4.74 8.66
CA ASP A 13 14.16 4.61 10.05
C ASP A 13 13.23 3.37 10.25
N PRO A 14 13.60 2.40 11.10
CA PRO A 14 12.80 1.21 11.33
C PRO A 14 11.63 1.41 12.31
N GLU A 15 11.47 2.56 12.98
CA GLU A 15 10.44 2.78 14.01
C GLU A 15 9.04 2.45 13.48
N TRP A 16 8.71 2.91 12.27
CA TRP A 16 7.40 2.65 11.66
C TRP A 16 7.15 1.16 11.38
N CYS A 17 8.19 0.43 10.96
CA CYS A 17 8.09 -0.99 10.67
C CYS A 17 7.92 -1.83 11.94
N ARG A 18 8.48 -1.37 13.07
CA ARG A 18 8.42 -2.01 14.39
C ARG A 18 7.14 -1.69 15.16
N SER A 19 6.61 -0.49 14.99
CA SER A 19 5.43 0.01 15.72
C SER A 19 4.10 -0.32 15.03
N VAL A 20 4.09 -0.38 13.70
CA VAL A 20 2.86 -0.54 12.91
C VAL A 20 2.89 -1.85 12.11
N PRO A 21 1.84 -2.70 12.22
CA PRO A 21 1.73 -3.93 11.43
C PRO A 21 1.78 -3.67 9.92
N ASN A 22 2.35 -4.61 9.18
CA ASN A 22 2.57 -4.47 7.74
C ASN A 22 1.26 -4.23 6.96
N TRP A 23 0.17 -4.93 7.28
CA TRP A 23 -1.14 -4.80 6.64
C TRP A 23 -1.84 -3.45 6.91
N GLU A 24 -1.31 -2.65 7.84
CA GLU A 24 -1.77 -1.27 8.07
C GLU A 24 -0.97 -0.26 7.26
N ARG A 25 0.34 -0.49 7.12
CA ARG A 25 1.25 0.33 6.30
C ARG A 25 1.00 0.15 4.80
N GLY A 26 0.80 -1.10 4.37
CA GLY A 26 0.53 -1.50 2.98
C GLY A 26 -0.69 -2.41 2.89
N PRO A 27 -1.91 -1.88 3.13
CA PRO A 27 -3.13 -2.67 3.16
C PRO A 27 -3.42 -3.38 1.83
N TRP A 28 -4.06 -4.54 1.94
CA TRP A 28 -4.49 -5.38 0.82
C TRP A 28 -5.77 -4.84 0.19
N LEU A 29 -5.68 -4.35 -1.05
CA LEU A 29 -6.77 -3.64 -1.73
C LEU A 29 -8.04 -4.48 -1.88
N GLU A 30 -7.88 -5.76 -2.18
CA GLU A 30 -8.95 -6.73 -2.41
C GLU A 30 -9.73 -7.11 -1.14
N THR A 31 -9.24 -6.76 0.04
CA THR A 31 -9.95 -7.02 1.31
C THR A 31 -10.83 -5.83 1.69
N LEU A 32 -12.00 -6.09 2.28
CA LEU A 32 -12.90 -5.02 2.72
C LEU A 32 -12.22 -4.06 3.71
N LEU A 33 -11.47 -4.61 4.67
CA LEU A 33 -10.74 -3.80 5.65
C LEU A 33 -9.58 -3.04 5.01
N GLY A 34 -8.81 -3.69 4.14
CA GLY A 34 -7.68 -3.07 3.47
C GLY A 34 -8.11 -1.96 2.51
N TYR A 35 -9.22 -2.11 1.78
CA TYR A 35 -9.80 -1.03 0.98
C TYR A 35 -10.16 0.20 1.83
N ARG A 36 -10.82 0.00 2.98
CA ARG A 36 -11.16 1.09 3.91
C ARG A 36 -9.90 1.78 4.45
N ARG A 37 -8.89 1.01 4.85
CA ARG A 37 -7.59 1.53 5.33
C ARG A 37 -6.84 2.28 4.22
N ALA A 38 -6.75 1.74 3.02
CA ALA A 38 -6.09 2.37 1.87
C ALA A 38 -6.72 3.72 1.51
N ARG A 39 -8.03 3.88 1.73
CA ARG A 39 -8.76 5.13 1.52
C ARG A 39 -8.53 6.15 2.64
N ALA A 40 -8.33 5.70 3.88
CA ALA A 40 -8.04 6.55 5.03
C ALA A 40 -6.56 7.01 5.11
N ASN A 41 -5.62 6.20 4.60
CA ASN A 41 -4.18 6.52 4.66
C ASN A 41 -3.83 7.80 3.91
N ALA A 42 -2.98 8.63 4.52
CA ALA A 42 -2.46 9.84 3.91
C ALA A 42 -1.56 9.56 2.69
N ARG A 43 -1.47 10.53 1.78
CA ARG A 43 -0.54 10.46 0.63
C ARG A 43 0.90 10.74 1.09
N PRO A 44 1.94 10.13 0.47
CA PRO A 44 1.86 9.07 -0.54
C PRO A 44 1.36 7.74 0.07
N ARG A 45 0.60 6.95 -0.68
CA ARG A 45 0.03 5.67 -0.17
C ARG A 45 0.85 4.48 -0.68
N ILE A 46 1.11 3.52 0.19
CA ILE A 46 1.60 2.19 -0.18
C ILE A 46 0.40 1.24 -0.06
N ILE A 47 0.15 0.43 -1.08
CA ILE A 47 -1.01 -0.48 -1.16
C ILE A 47 -0.50 -1.80 -1.75
N SER A 48 -1.00 -2.92 -1.23
CA SER A 48 -0.65 -4.26 -1.70
C SER A 48 -1.82 -4.87 -2.47
N SER A 49 -1.56 -5.69 -3.48
CA SER A 49 -2.59 -6.48 -4.14
C SER A 49 -2.03 -7.74 -4.81
N HIS A 50 -2.83 -8.80 -4.83
CA HIS A 50 -2.66 -9.99 -5.65
C HIS A 50 -3.71 -10.13 -6.75
N LEU A 51 -4.50 -9.08 -7.01
CA LEU A 51 -5.47 -9.10 -8.10
C LEU A 51 -4.76 -9.26 -9.45
N PRO A 52 -5.20 -10.20 -10.31
CA PRO A 52 -4.70 -10.27 -11.67
C PRO A 52 -5.13 -9.02 -12.45
N VAL A 53 -4.41 -8.70 -13.52
CA VAL A 53 -4.56 -7.44 -14.28
C VAL A 53 -6.01 -7.15 -14.71
N HIS A 54 -6.79 -8.17 -15.06
CA HIS A 54 -8.18 -8.01 -15.50
C HIS A 54 -9.17 -7.70 -14.35
N MET A 55 -8.77 -7.92 -13.09
CA MET A 55 -9.53 -7.53 -11.90
C MET A 55 -8.94 -6.28 -11.22
N PHE A 56 -7.77 -5.80 -11.65
CA PHE A 56 -7.13 -4.63 -11.07
C PHE A 56 -7.95 -3.35 -11.35
N PRO A 57 -7.93 -2.32 -10.47
CA PRO A 57 -8.75 -1.13 -10.66
C PRO A 57 -8.53 -0.46 -12.01
N LYS A 58 -9.59 -0.36 -12.82
CA LYS A 58 -9.52 0.25 -14.17
C LYS A 58 -8.95 1.67 -14.16
N ALA A 59 -9.20 2.42 -13.08
CA ALA A 59 -8.67 3.77 -12.89
C ALA A 59 -7.13 3.83 -12.84
N PHE A 60 -6.44 2.72 -12.52
CA PHE A 60 -4.99 2.67 -12.51
C PHE A 60 -4.39 2.95 -13.89
N PHE A 61 -4.96 2.36 -14.95
CA PHE A 61 -4.39 2.41 -16.31
C PHE A 61 -4.39 3.82 -16.93
N GLY A 62 -5.17 4.75 -16.39
CA GLY A 62 -5.14 6.17 -16.78
C GLY A 62 -4.43 7.07 -15.75
N SER A 63 -3.80 6.50 -14.74
CA SER A 63 -3.20 7.24 -13.62
C SER A 63 -1.68 7.37 -13.74
N ARG A 64 -1.07 8.11 -12.81
CA ARG A 64 0.40 8.19 -12.63
C ARG A 64 0.89 7.41 -11.41
N ALA A 65 0.08 6.47 -10.90
CA ALA A 65 0.49 5.59 -9.81
C ALA A 65 1.57 4.61 -10.29
N LYS A 66 2.44 4.15 -9.38
CA LYS A 66 3.50 3.19 -9.67
C LYS A 66 3.11 1.82 -9.10
N VAL A 67 3.35 0.76 -9.88
CA VAL A 67 3.24 -0.65 -9.47
C VAL A 67 4.60 -1.28 -9.65
#